data_AF-A0A7S0ELI8-F1
#
_entry.id   AF-A0A7S0ELI8-F1
#
_cell.length_a   1.000
_cell.length_b   1.000
_cell.length_c   1.000
_cell.angle_alpha   90.00
_cell.angle_beta   90.00
_cell.angle_gamma   90.00
#
_symmetry.space_group_name_H-M   'P 1'
#
loop_
_entity.id
_entity.type
_entity.pdbx_description
1 polymer ?
#
loop_
_entity_poly.entity_id
_entity_poly.type
_entity_poly.pdbx_seq_one_letter_code
_entity_poly.pdbx_strand_id
1 'polypeptide(L)'
;SACDTHASCPRNMGAEQSMPSTMGFETLWASLPDDVQASVAALASKESDVLLKPNPKAPGPLPPVPVGVTVRLDSEMARAALLIVPRLQRKHYETIPKQLDEMTFWVNFFSHMTVLVGPKHAEFLEARQGELSWKGKDEHEGSDSFAAVWAELSDSKKAEISKLAGKESNALLLPSLASPPAFPDVALGTANYIDETAAMSALRSVDGLQYKHYTLVPKKLDEKTFWVNFFTHMTALL
;
A
#
# COMPACT_ATOMS: atom_id res chain seq x y z
N SER A 1 -1.81 40.27 -40.03
CA SER A 1 -2.90 40.36 -39.04
C SER A 1 -3.60 39.01 -38.99
N ALA A 2 -3.48 38.17 -37.95
CA ALA A 2 -4.00 38.31 -36.58
C ALA A 2 -5.53 38.55 -36.62
N CYS A 3 -6.43 37.79 -35.97
CA CYS A 3 -6.43 36.95 -34.75
C CYS A 3 -7.28 35.67 -34.99
N ASP A 4 -6.97 34.49 -34.45
CA ASP A 4 -7.18 34.00 -33.06
C ASP A 4 -8.60 34.12 -32.52
N THR A 5 -9.33 33.00 -32.30
CA THR A 5 -9.66 32.46 -30.95
C THR A 5 -10.60 31.23 -30.97
N HIS A 6 -10.27 30.25 -30.12
CA HIS A 6 -11.08 29.17 -29.51
C HIS A 6 -11.71 28.10 -30.44
N ALA A 7 -11.63 26.79 -30.18
CA ALA A 7 -11.58 26.11 -28.90
C ALA A 7 -10.69 24.87 -28.95
N SER A 8 -9.71 24.83 -28.04
CA SER A 8 -9.04 23.63 -27.59
C SER A 8 -10.05 22.73 -26.87
N CYS A 9 -10.42 21.61 -27.49
CA CYS A 9 -11.04 20.50 -26.77
C CYS A 9 -10.02 19.99 -25.74
N PRO A 10 -10.34 19.95 -24.43
CA PRO A 10 -9.59 19.11 -23.53
C PRO A 10 -9.85 17.67 -23.95
N ARG A 11 -8.79 16.96 -24.36
CA ARG A 11 -8.80 15.51 -24.35
C ARG A 11 -9.12 15.10 -22.91
N ASN A 12 -10.32 14.61 -22.69
CA ASN A 12 -10.67 13.79 -21.54
C ASN A 12 -9.70 12.59 -21.55
N MET A 13 -8.54 12.73 -20.91
CA MET A 13 -7.85 11.58 -20.37
C MET A 13 -8.80 11.03 -19.32
N GLY A 14 -9.24 9.79 -19.52
CA GLY A 14 -10.18 9.12 -18.64
C GLY A 14 -9.71 9.27 -17.21
N ALA A 15 -10.46 10.06 -16.44
CA ALA A 15 -10.54 9.87 -15.01
C ALA A 15 -11.21 8.52 -14.84
N GLU A 16 -10.43 7.44 -14.88
CA GLU A 16 -10.84 6.16 -14.34
C GLU A 16 -11.17 6.45 -12.88
N GLN A 17 -12.46 6.44 -12.59
CA GLN A 17 -13.00 6.71 -11.27
C GLN A 17 -12.52 5.59 -10.36
N SER A 18 -11.37 5.82 -9.71
CA SER A 18 -10.96 5.06 -8.54
C SER A 18 -12.13 5.06 -7.57
N MET A 19 -12.67 3.87 -7.29
CA MET A 19 -13.66 3.70 -6.23
C MET A 19 -13.02 4.21 -4.93
N PRO A 20 -13.57 5.23 -4.26
CA PRO A 20 -13.06 5.65 -2.97
C PRO A 20 -13.09 4.47 -2.00
N SER A 21 -11.97 4.25 -1.31
CA SER A 21 -11.74 3.16 -0.34
C SER A 21 -12.80 3.09 0.77
N THR A 22 -13.52 4.19 1.02
CA THR A 22 -14.71 4.25 1.86
C THR A 22 -15.80 3.26 1.40
N MET A 23 -16.07 3.12 0.09
CA MET A 23 -17.05 2.15 -0.44
C MET A 23 -16.62 0.68 -0.26
N GLY A 24 -15.32 0.42 -0.10
CA GLY A 24 -14.80 -0.93 0.13
C GLY A 24 -15.17 -1.48 1.50
N PHE A 25 -14.99 -0.69 2.57
CA PHE A 25 -15.31 -1.15 3.92
C PHE A 25 -16.81 -1.38 4.12
N GLU A 26 -17.67 -0.48 3.62
CA GLU A 26 -19.13 -0.63 3.79
C GLU A 26 -19.64 -1.88 3.07
N THR A 27 -19.13 -2.13 1.86
CA THR A 27 -19.45 -3.34 1.08
C THR A 27 -18.98 -4.59 1.81
N LEU A 28 -17.76 -4.59 2.35
CA LEU A 28 -17.26 -5.70 3.15
C LEU A 28 -18.18 -5.93 4.35
N TRP A 29 -18.42 -4.89 5.16
CA TRP A 29 -19.25 -4.96 6.37
C TRP A 29 -20.64 -5.52 6.08
N ALA A 30 -21.33 -5.00 5.05
CA ALA A 30 -22.65 -5.46 4.65
C ALA A 30 -22.68 -6.91 4.17
N SER A 31 -21.56 -7.43 3.67
CA SER A 31 -21.43 -8.83 3.25
C SER A 31 -21.14 -9.81 4.39
N LEU A 32 -20.80 -9.32 5.59
CA LEU A 32 -20.47 -10.17 6.74
C LEU A 32 -21.74 -10.75 7.37
N PRO A 33 -21.73 -12.02 7.80
CA PRO A 33 -22.80 -12.58 8.62
C PRO A 33 -23.06 -11.78 9.91
N ASP A 34 -24.30 -11.76 10.39
CA ASP A 34 -24.71 -10.99 11.58
C ASP A 34 -23.90 -11.36 12.85
N ASP A 35 -23.56 -12.64 13.01
CA ASP A 35 -22.74 -13.12 14.13
C ASP A 35 -21.29 -12.61 14.06
N VAL A 36 -20.74 -12.48 12.85
CA VAL A 36 -19.42 -11.87 12.63
C VAL A 36 -19.48 -10.36 12.89
N GLN A 37 -20.51 -9.66 12.37
CA GLN A 37 -20.70 -8.23 12.65
C GLN A 37 -20.86 -7.97 14.15
N ALA A 38 -21.65 -8.77 14.85
CA ALA A 38 -21.81 -8.69 16.31
C ALA A 38 -20.49 -8.94 17.04
N SER A 39 -19.70 -9.91 16.59
CA SER A 39 -18.37 -10.22 17.16
C SER A 39 -17.38 -9.07 16.97
N VAL A 40 -17.39 -8.42 15.80
CA VAL A 40 -16.55 -7.22 15.55
C VAL A 40 -17.05 -6.04 16.39
N ALA A 41 -18.36 -5.81 16.49
CA ALA A 41 -18.93 -4.76 17.32
C ALA A 41 -18.61 -4.96 18.82
N ALA A 42 -18.54 -6.21 19.28
CA ALA A 42 -18.19 -6.54 20.66
C ALA A 42 -16.77 -6.12 21.05
N LEU A 43 -15.86 -5.98 20.08
CA LEU A 43 -14.50 -5.44 20.32
C LEU A 43 -14.55 -4.03 20.91
N ALA A 44 -15.53 -3.22 20.50
CA ALA A 44 -15.76 -1.85 20.97
C ALA A 44 -16.65 -1.76 22.22
N SER A 45 -16.95 -2.88 22.88
CA SER A 45 -17.73 -2.89 24.12
C SER A 45 -16.98 -2.22 25.29
N LYS A 46 -17.70 -1.93 26.39
CA LYS A 46 -17.22 -0.98 27.43
C LYS A 46 -16.11 -1.60 28.24
N GLU A 47 -16.32 -2.87 28.52
CA GLU A 47 -15.49 -3.71 29.37
C GLU A 47 -14.45 -4.47 28.54
N SER A 48 -14.45 -4.31 27.20
CA SER A 48 -13.47 -4.94 26.33
C SER A 48 -12.13 -4.22 26.39
N ASP A 49 -11.12 -4.92 26.87
CA ASP A 49 -9.72 -4.52 26.79
C ASP A 49 -8.99 -5.21 25.62
N VAL A 50 -9.73 -5.91 24.77
CA VAL A 50 -9.17 -6.72 23.67
C VAL A 50 -8.42 -5.85 22.65
N LEU A 51 -8.83 -4.60 22.47
CA LEU A 51 -8.18 -3.64 21.57
C LEU A 51 -6.85 -3.07 22.12
N LEU A 52 -6.47 -3.38 23.36
CA LEU A 52 -5.17 -2.95 23.91
C LEU A 52 -4.00 -3.72 23.32
N LYS A 53 -4.26 -4.87 22.68
CA LYS A 53 -3.23 -5.70 22.04
C LYS A 53 -3.74 -6.20 20.69
N PRO A 54 -2.84 -6.46 19.72
CA PRO A 54 -3.24 -7.06 18.46
C PRO A 54 -3.68 -8.51 18.68
N ASN A 55 -4.47 -9.03 17.74
CA ASN A 55 -4.85 -10.43 17.74
C ASN A 55 -3.62 -11.31 17.46
N PRO A 56 -3.30 -12.28 18.33
CA PRO A 56 -2.10 -13.10 18.18
C PRO A 56 -2.13 -14.04 16.96
N LYS A 57 -3.29 -14.22 16.33
CA LYS A 57 -3.47 -15.07 15.13
C LYS A 57 -3.50 -14.28 13.83
N ALA A 58 -3.49 -12.95 13.88
CA ALA A 58 -3.43 -12.13 12.68
C ALA A 58 -2.03 -12.16 12.08
N PRO A 59 -1.87 -11.96 10.75
CA PRO A 59 -0.59 -11.60 10.16
C PRO A 59 0.02 -10.41 10.90
N GLY A 60 1.35 -10.36 10.97
CA GLY A 60 2.05 -9.22 11.54
C GLY A 60 1.63 -7.92 10.84
N PRO A 61 1.47 -6.79 11.56
CA PRO A 61 0.92 -5.56 10.99
C PRO A 61 1.83 -4.90 9.95
N LEU A 62 3.13 -5.23 9.99
CA LEU A 62 4.15 -4.72 9.08
C LEU A 62 4.98 -5.91 8.59
N PRO A 63 4.49 -6.71 7.62
CA PRO A 63 5.29 -7.77 7.02
C PRO A 63 6.53 -7.18 6.35
N PRO A 64 7.63 -7.95 6.22
CA PRO A 64 8.79 -7.51 5.47
C PRO A 64 8.39 -7.27 4.01
N VAL A 65 8.70 -6.09 3.50
CA VAL A 65 8.45 -5.67 2.11
C VAL A 65 9.74 -5.18 1.46
N PRO A 66 9.85 -5.23 0.12
CA PRO A 66 10.98 -4.65 -0.61
C PRO A 66 11.17 -3.15 -0.34
N VAL A 67 12.39 -2.66 -0.51
CA VAL A 67 12.67 -1.22 -0.56
C VAL A 67 11.78 -0.56 -1.61
N GLY A 68 11.26 0.65 -1.34
CA GLY A 68 10.33 1.34 -2.25
C GLY A 68 8.89 0.83 -2.20
N VAL A 69 8.61 -0.20 -1.39
CA VAL A 69 7.25 -0.59 -1.00
C VAL A 69 6.99 -0.15 0.43
N THR A 70 5.82 0.39 0.70
CA THR A 70 5.40 0.76 2.06
C THR A 70 4.08 0.11 2.42
N VAL A 71 3.99 -0.33 3.68
CA VAL A 71 2.76 -0.78 4.33
C VAL A 71 2.24 0.36 5.19
N ARG A 72 1.02 0.85 4.95
CA ARG A 72 0.42 1.90 5.77
C ARG A 72 -1.02 1.59 6.15
N LEU A 73 -1.52 2.32 7.14
CA LEU A 73 -2.93 2.32 7.49
C LEU A 73 -3.75 2.90 6.33
N ASP A 74 -4.84 2.23 5.97
CA ASP A 74 -5.85 2.77 5.06
C ASP A 74 -6.76 3.73 5.87
N SER A 75 -6.45 5.02 5.79
CA SER A 75 -7.13 6.09 6.54
C SER A 75 -8.62 6.19 6.23
N GLU A 76 -9.01 5.92 4.98
CA GLU A 76 -10.41 5.89 4.56
C GLU A 76 -11.14 4.68 5.13
N MET A 77 -10.48 3.52 5.18
CA MET A 77 -11.02 2.32 5.83
C MET A 77 -11.20 2.51 7.34
N ALA A 78 -10.23 3.15 8.00
CA ALA A 78 -10.32 3.54 9.40
C ALA A 78 -11.51 4.51 9.63
N ARG A 79 -11.66 5.52 8.77
CA ARG A 79 -12.78 6.47 8.82
C ARG A 79 -14.13 5.77 8.65
N ALA A 80 -14.24 4.87 7.68
CA ALA A 80 -15.45 4.09 7.44
C ALA A 80 -15.78 3.19 8.65
N ALA A 81 -14.78 2.54 9.24
CA ALA A 81 -14.95 1.71 10.43
C ALA A 81 -15.52 2.51 11.61
N LEU A 82 -15.06 3.74 11.85
CA LEU A 82 -15.61 4.61 12.91
C LEU A 82 -17.11 4.89 12.72
N LEU A 83 -17.57 5.01 11.48
CA LEU A 83 -18.95 5.35 11.15
C LEU A 83 -19.88 4.13 11.23
N ILE A 84 -19.38 2.96 10.83
CA ILE A 84 -20.20 1.78 10.59
C ILE A 84 -20.20 0.82 11.77
N VAL A 85 -19.04 0.61 12.41
CA VAL A 85 -18.92 -0.36 13.49
C VAL A 85 -19.55 0.22 14.76
N PRO A 86 -20.60 -0.41 15.32
CA PRO A 86 -21.30 0.12 16.47
C PRO A 86 -20.33 0.44 17.60
N ARG A 87 -20.43 1.68 18.11
CA ARG A 87 -19.66 2.19 19.25
C ARG A 87 -18.15 2.36 19.03
N LEU A 88 -17.56 1.93 17.91
CA LEU A 88 -16.12 2.01 17.69
C LEU A 88 -15.58 3.44 17.86
N GLN A 89 -16.31 4.44 17.35
CA GLN A 89 -15.96 5.85 17.54
C GLN A 89 -15.86 6.26 19.02
N ARG A 90 -16.78 5.82 19.88
CA ARG A 90 -16.71 6.12 21.30
C ARG A 90 -15.54 5.40 21.96
N LYS A 91 -15.27 4.15 21.60
CA LYS A 91 -14.12 3.39 22.12
C LYS A 91 -12.79 4.02 21.70
N HIS A 92 -12.70 4.52 20.46
CA HIS A 92 -11.55 5.26 19.94
C HIS A 92 -11.22 6.48 20.83
N TYR A 93 -12.20 7.35 21.10
CA TYR A 93 -12.02 8.50 22.01
C TYR A 93 -11.76 8.12 23.48
N GLU A 94 -12.26 6.98 23.95
CA GLU A 94 -12.01 6.50 25.32
C GLU A 94 -10.57 6.01 25.49
N THR A 95 -9.99 5.45 24.42
CA THR A 95 -8.69 4.74 24.44
C THR A 95 -7.54 5.67 24.05
N ILE A 96 -7.76 6.62 23.13
CA ILE A 96 -6.74 7.53 22.61
C ILE A 96 -6.90 8.93 23.23
N PRO A 97 -5.81 9.60 23.65
CA PRO A 97 -4.40 9.14 23.66
C PRO A 97 -4.03 8.42 24.98
N LYS A 98 -5.00 8.06 25.82
CA LYS A 98 -4.76 7.63 27.21
C LYS A 98 -4.02 6.30 27.32
N GLN A 99 -4.31 5.36 26.43
CA GLN A 99 -3.82 3.99 26.48
C GLN A 99 -3.07 3.59 25.21
N LEU A 100 -3.46 4.10 24.05
CA LEU A 100 -2.85 3.82 22.76
C LEU A 100 -2.70 5.10 21.94
N ASP A 101 -1.74 5.11 21.01
CA ASP A 101 -1.71 6.06 19.89
C ASP A 101 -2.65 5.61 18.74
N GLU A 102 -2.86 6.49 17.77
CA GLU A 102 -3.74 6.29 16.62
C GLU A 102 -3.37 5.03 15.82
N MET A 103 -2.09 4.89 15.49
CA MET A 103 -1.62 3.77 14.67
C MET A 103 -1.79 2.44 15.40
N THR A 104 -1.44 2.38 16.68
CA THR A 104 -1.53 1.18 17.50
C THR A 104 -2.99 0.76 17.72
N PHE A 105 -3.90 1.72 17.94
CA PHE A 105 -5.33 1.41 18.03
C PHE A 105 -5.84 0.74 16.77
N TRP A 106 -5.52 1.30 15.60
CA TRP A 106 -6.01 0.78 14.33
C TRP A 106 -5.40 -0.58 13.97
N VAL A 107 -4.08 -0.73 14.16
CA VAL A 107 -3.39 -2.01 14.01
C VAL A 107 -4.06 -3.08 14.87
N ASN A 108 -4.35 -2.76 16.13
CA ASN A 108 -5.00 -3.71 17.04
C ASN A 108 -6.41 -4.04 16.57
N PHE A 109 -7.25 -3.03 16.32
CA PHE A 109 -8.63 -3.22 15.85
C PHE A 109 -8.69 -4.10 14.59
N PHE A 110 -7.91 -3.75 13.58
CA PHE A 110 -7.95 -4.47 12.33
C PHE A 110 -7.32 -5.87 12.39
N SER A 111 -6.33 -6.10 13.26
CA SER A 111 -5.83 -7.46 13.48
C SER A 111 -6.92 -8.39 14.02
N HIS A 112 -7.80 -7.91 14.93
CA HIS A 112 -8.95 -8.68 15.40
C HIS A 112 -9.99 -8.88 14.30
N MET A 113 -10.30 -7.82 13.54
CA MET A 113 -11.24 -7.92 12.42
C MET A 113 -10.76 -8.90 11.35
N THR A 114 -9.46 -8.92 11.03
CA THR A 114 -8.85 -9.87 10.08
C THR A 114 -9.15 -11.32 10.46
N VAL A 115 -8.98 -11.66 11.74
CA VAL A 115 -9.22 -13.02 12.23
C VAL A 115 -10.71 -13.36 12.28
N LEU A 116 -11.57 -12.39 12.62
CA LEU A 116 -13.02 -12.59 12.71
C LEU A 116 -13.68 -12.71 11.33
N VAL A 117 -13.23 -11.93 10.36
CA VAL A 117 -13.71 -11.96 8.97
C VAL A 117 -13.22 -13.22 8.24
N GLY A 118 -12.06 -13.75 8.63
CA GLY A 118 -11.55 -15.02 8.16
C GLY A 118 -11.35 -15.04 6.63
N PRO A 119 -11.80 -16.08 5.91
CA PRO A 119 -11.54 -16.23 4.47
C PRO A 119 -12.04 -15.07 3.59
N LYS A 120 -13.13 -14.40 3.99
CA LYS A 120 -13.68 -13.24 3.25
C LYS A 120 -12.71 -12.07 3.19
N HIS A 121 -11.72 -12.01 4.09
CA HIS A 121 -10.66 -11.02 4.06
C HIS A 121 -9.76 -11.18 2.82
N ALA A 122 -9.37 -12.41 2.50
CA ALA A 122 -8.53 -12.69 1.34
C ALA A 122 -9.25 -12.30 0.03
N GLU A 123 -10.52 -12.71 -0.11
CA GLU A 123 -11.36 -12.34 -1.26
C GLU A 123 -11.51 -10.81 -1.40
N PHE A 124 -11.68 -10.10 -0.28
CA PHE A 124 -11.75 -8.65 -0.25
C PHE A 124 -10.44 -7.98 -0.68
N LEU A 125 -9.29 -8.48 -0.20
CA LEU A 125 -7.98 -7.98 -0.60
C LEU A 125 -7.69 -8.23 -2.08
N GLU A 126 -8.00 -9.43 -2.59
CA GLU A 126 -7.80 -9.77 -4.00
C GLU A 126 -8.62 -8.85 -4.93
N ALA A 127 -9.88 -8.57 -4.58
CA ALA A 127 -10.71 -7.63 -5.33
C ALA A 127 -10.12 -6.21 -5.36
N ARG A 128 -9.47 -5.77 -4.28
CA ARG A 128 -8.81 -4.45 -4.20
C ARG A 128 -7.46 -4.39 -4.95
N GLN A 129 -6.74 -5.51 -5.05
CA GLN A 129 -5.45 -5.54 -5.75
C GLN A 129 -5.57 -5.35 -7.28
N GLY A 130 -6.74 -5.64 -7.86
CA GLY A 130 -7.03 -5.49 -9.29
C GLY A 130 -7.25 -4.04 -9.75
N GLU A 131 -7.57 -3.12 -8.84
CA GLU A 131 -7.97 -1.75 -9.15
C GLU A 131 -6.91 -0.74 -8.69
N LEU A 132 -5.97 -0.40 -9.59
CA LEU A 132 -5.22 0.87 -9.72
C LEU A 132 -4.66 1.62 -8.49
N SER A 133 -4.58 1.01 -7.32
CA SER A 133 -4.09 1.62 -6.07
C SER A 133 -2.65 1.19 -5.71
N TRP A 134 -1.85 0.81 -6.71
CA TRP A 134 -0.44 0.45 -6.50
C TRP A 134 0.47 1.66 -6.32
N LYS A 135 0.01 2.86 -6.75
CA LYS A 135 0.63 4.15 -6.41
C LYS A 135 -0.10 4.75 -5.22
N GLY A 136 0.55 4.80 -4.06
CA GLY A 136 0.02 5.55 -2.92
C GLY A 136 0.10 7.04 -3.20
N LYS A 137 -1.04 7.72 -3.37
CA LYS A 137 -1.15 9.19 -3.43
C LYS A 137 -1.44 9.79 -2.05
N ASP A 138 -0.82 9.26 -0.99
CA ASP A 138 -0.95 9.92 0.30
C ASP A 138 0.13 10.99 0.43
N GLU A 139 -0.29 12.25 0.42
CA GLU A 139 0.56 13.44 0.57
C GLU A 139 1.17 13.55 1.97
N HIS A 140 0.71 12.72 2.92
CA HIS A 140 1.22 12.66 4.28
C HIS A 140 2.23 11.50 4.42
N GLU A 141 3.50 11.90 4.54
CA GLU A 141 4.63 11.12 5.06
C GLU A 141 4.79 9.71 4.46
N GLY A 142 5.16 9.66 3.17
CA GLY A 142 6.06 8.61 2.72
C GLY A 142 7.49 9.03 2.94
N SER A 143 8.16 8.46 3.94
CA SER A 143 9.62 8.53 3.97
C SER A 143 10.13 7.89 2.69
N ASP A 144 10.91 8.63 1.89
CA ASP A 144 11.58 8.13 0.70
C ASP A 144 12.57 7.02 1.08
N SER A 145 12.04 5.80 1.23
CA SER A 145 12.80 4.64 1.68
C SER A 145 13.92 4.29 0.71
N PHE A 146 13.75 4.62 -0.58
CA PHE A 146 14.80 4.45 -1.56
C PHE A 146 15.94 5.43 -1.32
N ALA A 147 15.68 6.74 -1.20
CA ALA A 147 16.75 7.72 -1.06
C ALA A 147 17.57 7.51 0.22
N ALA A 148 16.91 7.15 1.32
CA ALA A 148 17.60 6.83 2.58
C ALA A 148 18.55 5.64 2.40
N VAL A 149 18.05 4.51 1.87
CA VAL A 149 18.87 3.32 1.61
C VAL A 149 19.98 3.63 0.61
N TRP A 150 19.66 4.30 -0.50
CA TRP A 150 20.60 4.61 -1.57
C TRP A 150 21.76 5.48 -1.09
N ALA A 151 21.50 6.44 -0.20
CA ALA A 151 22.53 7.30 0.37
C ALA A 151 23.60 6.50 1.14
N GLU A 152 23.19 5.44 1.83
CA GLU A 152 24.07 4.60 2.66
C GLU A 152 24.86 3.55 1.88
N LEU A 153 24.52 3.30 0.61
CA LEU A 153 25.22 2.30 -0.21
C LEU A 153 26.61 2.75 -0.65
N SER A 154 27.54 1.80 -0.60
CA SER A 154 28.86 1.95 -1.25
C SER A 154 28.72 2.07 -2.77
N ASP A 155 29.71 2.72 -3.40
CA ASP A 155 29.74 2.87 -4.87
C ASP A 155 29.73 1.52 -5.60
N SER A 156 30.32 0.49 -5.00
CA SER A 156 30.30 -0.87 -5.55
C SER A 156 28.88 -1.44 -5.63
N LYS A 157 28.07 -1.23 -4.59
CA LYS A 157 26.66 -1.65 -4.54
C LYS A 157 25.78 -0.83 -5.47
N LYS A 158 25.99 0.49 -5.51
CA LYS A 158 25.33 1.38 -6.47
C LYS A 158 25.59 0.93 -7.91
N ALA A 159 26.84 0.61 -8.24
CA ALA A 159 27.20 0.11 -9.57
C ALA A 159 26.56 -1.26 -9.89
N GLU A 160 26.45 -2.16 -8.91
CA GLU A 160 25.74 -3.44 -9.07
C GLU A 160 24.26 -3.23 -9.37
N ILE A 161 23.60 -2.32 -8.65
CA ILE A 161 22.19 -1.96 -8.90
C ILE A 161 22.02 -1.29 -10.26
N SER A 162 22.91 -0.37 -10.67
CA SER A 162 22.87 0.27 -11.99
C SER A 162 23.03 -0.72 -13.15
N LYS A 163 23.72 -1.86 -12.95
CA LYS A 163 23.79 -2.92 -13.98
C LYS A 163 22.42 -3.53 -14.28
N LEU A 164 21.49 -3.55 -13.32
CA LEU A 164 20.11 -3.99 -13.57
C LEU A 164 19.45 -3.16 -14.68
N ALA A 165 19.74 -1.85 -14.72
CA ALA A 165 19.24 -0.89 -15.70
C ALA A 165 20.07 -0.83 -17.01
N GLY A 166 21.11 -1.66 -17.15
CA GLY A 166 21.95 -1.70 -18.34
C GLY A 166 21.15 -1.95 -19.62
N LYS A 167 21.59 -1.36 -20.75
CA LYS A 167 20.90 -1.45 -22.04
C LYS A 167 20.60 -2.90 -22.46
N GLU A 168 21.55 -3.80 -22.25
CA GLU A 168 21.46 -5.22 -22.59
C GLU A 168 20.90 -6.10 -21.45
N SER A 169 20.72 -5.55 -20.26
CA SER A 169 20.19 -6.30 -19.12
C SER A 169 18.73 -6.68 -19.34
N ASN A 170 18.39 -7.95 -19.07
CA ASN A 170 17.01 -8.43 -19.04
C ASN A 170 16.51 -8.67 -17.61
N ALA A 171 17.28 -8.29 -16.59
CA ALA A 171 16.96 -8.58 -15.19
C ALA A 171 15.58 -8.05 -14.80
N LEU A 172 15.22 -6.84 -15.24
CA LEU A 172 13.97 -6.17 -14.89
C LEU A 172 12.73 -6.74 -15.61
N LEU A 173 12.86 -7.76 -16.46
CA LEU A 173 11.70 -8.42 -17.08
C LEU A 173 10.94 -9.34 -16.12
N LEU A 174 11.61 -9.82 -15.06
CA LEU A 174 11.05 -10.69 -14.04
C LEU A 174 11.45 -10.20 -12.64
N PRO A 175 10.65 -10.46 -11.59
CA PRO A 175 10.99 -10.09 -10.24
C PRO A 175 12.10 -10.98 -9.68
N SER A 176 12.82 -10.49 -8.67
CA SER A 176 13.72 -11.33 -7.89
C SER A 176 12.95 -12.15 -6.87
N LEU A 177 13.16 -13.47 -6.86
CA LEU A 177 12.57 -14.38 -5.88
C LEU A 177 13.36 -14.43 -4.55
N ALA A 178 14.54 -13.79 -4.50
CA ALA A 178 15.35 -13.70 -3.29
C ALA A 178 14.90 -12.56 -2.35
N SER A 179 13.98 -11.71 -2.80
CA SER A 179 13.36 -10.65 -2.01
C SER A 179 12.03 -11.13 -1.41
N PRO A 180 11.57 -10.57 -0.28
CA PRO A 180 10.18 -10.66 0.14
C PRO A 180 9.23 -10.24 -0.99
N PRO A 181 7.99 -10.79 -1.02
CA PRO A 181 6.99 -10.37 -2.01
C PRO A 181 6.67 -8.88 -1.86
N ALA A 182 6.45 -8.19 -2.98
CA ALA A 182 6.10 -6.75 -2.98
C ALA A 182 4.70 -6.47 -2.43
N PHE A 183 3.79 -7.43 -2.50
CA PHE A 183 2.42 -7.31 -1.99
C PHE A 183 2.09 -8.55 -1.16
N PRO A 184 2.67 -8.69 0.05
CA PRO A 184 2.30 -9.76 0.97
C PRO A 184 0.85 -9.58 1.46
N ASP A 185 0.27 -10.66 1.97
CA ASP A 185 -0.96 -10.58 2.74
C ASP A 185 -0.74 -9.69 3.96
N VAL A 186 -1.64 -8.73 4.13
CA VAL A 186 -1.63 -7.79 5.26
C VAL A 186 -2.92 -7.87 6.03
N ALA A 187 -2.89 -7.39 7.27
CA ALA A 187 -4.09 -7.23 8.05
C ALA A 187 -5.08 -6.30 7.33
N LEU A 188 -6.37 -6.49 7.59
CA LEU A 188 -7.43 -5.59 7.16
C LEU A 188 -7.08 -4.15 7.55
N GLY A 189 -7.56 -3.14 6.82
CA GLY A 189 -7.25 -1.75 7.16
C GLY A 189 -5.79 -1.33 6.98
N THR A 190 -4.92 -2.21 6.50
CA THR A 190 -3.58 -1.84 6.01
C THR A 190 -3.46 -2.14 4.52
N ALA A 191 -2.66 -1.34 3.83
CA ALA A 191 -2.44 -1.44 2.40
C ALA A 191 -0.95 -1.36 2.07
N ASN A 192 -0.54 -2.14 1.09
CA ASN A 192 0.81 -2.12 0.53
C ASN A 192 0.79 -1.42 -0.80
N TYR A 193 1.76 -0.54 -1.03
CA TYR A 193 1.89 0.18 -2.28
C TYR A 193 3.34 0.49 -2.59
N ILE A 194 3.59 0.73 -3.87
CA ILE A 194 4.85 1.25 -4.37
C ILE A 194 4.83 2.75 -4.09
N ASP A 195 5.85 3.23 -3.39
CA ASP A 195 6.01 4.64 -3.07
C ASP A 195 6.45 5.40 -4.33
N GLU A 196 5.61 6.34 -4.78
CA GLU A 196 5.89 7.13 -5.98
C GLU A 196 7.12 8.04 -5.78
N THR A 197 7.37 8.52 -4.57
CA THR A 197 8.55 9.32 -4.25
C THR A 197 9.80 8.45 -4.34
N ALA A 198 9.75 7.23 -3.81
CA ALA A 198 10.85 6.27 -3.95
C ALA A 198 11.13 5.90 -5.41
N ALA A 199 10.07 5.67 -6.20
CA ALA A 199 10.18 5.40 -7.65
C ALA A 199 10.83 6.59 -8.40
N MET A 200 10.38 7.82 -8.12
CA MET A 200 10.93 9.03 -8.73
C MET A 200 12.39 9.27 -8.32
N SER A 201 12.74 9.03 -7.06
CA SER A 201 14.12 9.11 -6.58
C SER A 201 15.01 8.05 -7.22
N ALA A 202 14.50 6.84 -7.44
CA ALA A 202 15.22 5.80 -8.17
C ALA A 202 15.49 6.21 -9.62
N LEU A 203 14.50 6.76 -10.34
CA LEU A 203 14.70 7.24 -11.72
C LEU A 203 15.77 8.32 -11.83
N ARG A 204 15.91 9.16 -10.80
CA ARG A 204 16.90 10.25 -10.76
C ARG A 204 18.28 9.78 -10.36
N SER A 205 18.37 8.76 -9.51
CA SER A 205 19.63 8.39 -8.84
C SER A 205 20.32 7.17 -9.43
N VAL A 206 19.57 6.27 -10.09
CA VAL A 206 20.12 5.03 -10.66
C VAL A 206 20.44 5.24 -12.13
N ASP A 207 21.73 5.17 -12.46
CA ASP A 207 22.21 5.37 -13.82
C ASP A 207 21.55 4.42 -14.82
N GLY A 208 21.00 5.00 -15.88
CA GLY A 208 20.33 4.26 -16.96
C GLY A 208 18.91 3.79 -16.64
N LEU A 209 18.43 3.90 -15.40
CA LEU A 209 17.10 3.41 -15.01
C LEU A 209 15.98 4.17 -15.73
N GLN A 210 16.08 5.49 -15.88
CA GLN A 210 15.11 6.29 -16.62
C GLN A 210 14.99 5.86 -18.09
N TYR A 211 16.12 5.63 -18.75
CA TYR A 211 16.13 5.10 -20.11
C TYR A 211 15.50 3.71 -20.15
N LYS A 212 15.88 2.83 -19.21
CA LYS A 212 15.36 1.47 -19.16
C LYS A 212 13.85 1.44 -18.95
N HIS A 213 13.34 2.24 -18.02
CA HIS A 213 11.91 2.47 -17.78
C HIS A 213 11.20 2.85 -19.08
N TYR A 214 11.66 3.88 -19.78
CA TYR A 214 11.09 4.31 -21.08
C TYR A 214 11.14 3.21 -22.16
N THR A 215 12.15 2.34 -22.15
CA THR A 215 12.26 1.24 -23.13
C THR A 215 11.35 0.05 -22.82
N LEU A 216 11.07 -0.21 -21.55
CA LEU A 216 10.29 -1.37 -21.10
C LEU A 216 8.82 -1.03 -20.90
N VAL A 217 8.49 0.19 -20.48
CA VAL A 217 7.11 0.62 -20.19
C VAL A 217 6.63 1.60 -21.26
N PRO A 218 5.44 1.40 -21.86
CA PRO A 218 4.49 0.28 -21.68
C PRO A 218 4.76 -0.91 -22.62
N LYS A 219 5.93 -0.96 -23.28
CA LYS A 219 6.16 -1.86 -24.43
C LYS A 219 6.22 -3.34 -24.07
N LYS A 220 6.85 -3.67 -22.95
CA LYS A 220 7.10 -5.04 -22.47
C LYS A 220 6.51 -5.30 -21.10
N LEU A 221 6.41 -4.28 -20.27
CA LEU A 221 5.86 -4.34 -18.91
C LEU A 221 4.90 -3.18 -18.72
N ASP A 222 3.90 -3.38 -17.88
CA ASP A 222 3.19 -2.27 -17.27
C ASP A 222 4.04 -1.61 -16.17
N GLU A 223 3.61 -0.43 -15.74
CA GLU A 223 4.32 0.39 -14.76
C GLU A 223 4.46 -0.31 -13.39
N LYS A 224 3.40 -0.99 -12.91
CA LYS A 224 3.42 -1.73 -11.63
C LYS A 224 4.46 -2.85 -11.69
N THR A 225 4.42 -3.66 -12.74
CA THR A 225 5.33 -4.79 -12.94
C THR A 225 6.78 -4.33 -13.02
N PHE A 226 7.07 -3.22 -13.72
CA PHE A 226 8.42 -2.67 -13.78
C PHE A 226 8.96 -2.34 -12.37
N TRP A 227 8.17 -1.64 -11.55
CA TRP A 227 8.59 -1.23 -10.22
C TRP A 227 8.74 -2.40 -9.25
N VAL A 228 7.82 -3.36 -9.29
CA VAL A 228 7.95 -4.62 -8.52
C VAL A 228 9.26 -5.30 -8.88
N ASN A 229 9.58 -5.43 -10.16
CA ASN A 229 10.80 -6.09 -10.60
C ASN A 229 12.03 -5.34 -10.12
N PHE A 230 12.08 -4.02 -10.32
CA PHE A 230 13.20 -3.19 -9.88
C PHE A 230 13.44 -3.28 -8.37
N PHE A 231 12.40 -3.07 -7.56
CA PHE A 231 12.54 -3.02 -6.11
C PHE A 231 12.84 -4.38 -5.48
N THR A 232 12.32 -5.47 -6.04
CA THR A 232 12.68 -6.82 -5.58
C THR A 232 14.13 -7.16 -5.92
N HIS A 233 14.64 -6.80 -7.11
CA HIS A 233 16.06 -6.98 -7.44
C HIS A 233 16.96 -6.12 -6.56
N MET A 234 16.62 -4.84 -6.37
CA MET A 234 17.39 -3.96 -5.49
C MET A 234 17.46 -4.53 -4.08
N THR A 235 16.32 -4.92 -3.50
CA THR A 235 16.26 -5.48 -2.14
C THR A 235 17.09 -6.75 -2.01
N ALA A 236 17.11 -7.61 -3.02
CA ALA A 236 17.93 -8.81 -3.02
C ALA A 236 19.45 -8.56 -3.09
N LEU A 237 19.87 -7.35 -3.49
CA LEU A 237 21.28 -6.95 -3.57
C LEU A 237 21.78 -6.22 -2.32
N LEU A 238 20.88 -5.84 -1.41
CA LEU A 238 21.19 -5.23 -0.12
C LEU A 238 21.61 -6.31 0.88
#